data_AF-A0A1V4R9U7-F1
#
_entry.id   AF-A0A1V4R9U7-F1
#
_cell.length_a   1.000
_cell.length_b   1.000
_cell.length_c   1.000
_cell.angle_alpha   90.00
_cell.angle_beta   90.00
_cell.angle_gamma   90.00
#
_symmetry.space_group_name_H-M   'P 1'
#
loop_
_entity.id
_entity.type
_entity.pdbx_description
1 polymer ?
#
loop_
_entity_poly.entity_id
_entity_poly.type
_entity_poly.pdbx_seq_one_letter_code
_entity_poly.pdbx_strand_id
1 'polypeptide(L)'
;MGIFSYTLKDKEGKVITGHIEADNKNKALEHLHAQGGIILSLKETKARGKKTAKSGKVKIDELVIFSRQLTTLIESGIPIVGALDILREQTQNLYFKGVLAAILKDLKEGSSFARSITKYPRIFPEIYVSMVEAAETSGSLPQILDRLSVYLEKTSALRKKVISSLIYPAIIFTMAILA
;
A
#
# COMPACT_ATOMS: atom_id res chain seq x y z
N MET A 1 3.58 -9.83 23.96
CA MET A 1 3.05 -8.58 24.53
C MET A 1 1.77 -8.14 23.83
N GLY A 2 0.75 -7.81 24.61
CA GLY A 2 -0.48 -7.14 24.16
C GLY A 2 -0.67 -5.83 24.92
N ILE A 3 -1.23 -4.83 24.25
CA ILE A 3 -1.60 -3.56 24.88
C ILE A 3 -3.05 -3.67 25.36
N PHE A 4 -3.27 -3.56 26.65
CA PHE A 4 -4.58 -3.59 27.28
C PHE A 4 -5.02 -2.18 27.63
N SER A 5 -6.21 -1.79 27.20
CA SER A 5 -6.84 -0.56 27.67
C SER A 5 -7.58 -0.87 28.97
N TYR A 6 -7.28 -0.12 30.02
CA TYR A 6 -7.96 -0.23 31.30
C TYR A 6 -8.69 1.07 31.63
N THR A 7 -9.82 0.92 32.31
CA THR A 7 -10.55 2.02 32.95
C THR A 7 -10.65 1.68 34.43
N LEU A 8 -9.91 2.44 35.25
CA LEU A 8 -9.94 2.34 36.70
C LEU A 8 -10.84 3.44 37.25
N LYS A 9 -11.60 3.13 38.30
CA LYS A 9 -12.24 4.15 39.14
C LYS A 9 -11.53 4.17 40.48
N ASP A 10 -10.99 5.33 40.81
CA ASP A 10 -10.32 5.57 42.08
C ASP A 10 -11.37 5.67 43.22
N LYS A 11 -10.93 5.58 44.48
CA LYS A 11 -11.79 5.68 45.68
C LYS A 11 -12.50 7.03 45.81
N GLU A 12 -12.00 8.07 45.14
CA GLU A 12 -12.62 9.40 45.02
C GLU A 12 -13.64 9.50 43.86
N GLY A 13 -13.92 8.40 43.16
CA GLY A 13 -14.93 8.34 42.10
C GLY A 13 -14.47 8.85 40.73
N LYS A 14 -13.21 9.27 40.59
CA LYS A 14 -12.62 9.74 39.34
C LYS A 14 -12.24 8.55 38.44
N VAL A 15 -12.62 8.63 37.16
CA VAL A 15 -12.36 7.59 36.17
C VAL A 15 -11.03 7.89 35.46
N ILE A 16 -10.08 6.97 35.55
CA ILE A 16 -8.75 7.06 34.93
C ILE A 16 -8.66 5.99 33.84
N THR A 17 -8.45 6.45 32.61
CA THR A 17 -8.27 5.59 31.43
C THR A 17 -6.81 5.55 31.03
N GLY A 18 -6.25 4.34 30.87
CA GLY A 18 -4.84 4.17 30.51
C GLY A 18 -4.60 2.95 29.64
N HIS A 19 -3.37 2.82 29.15
CA HIS A 19 -2.89 1.66 28.42
C HIS A 19 -1.78 0.98 29.23
N ILE A 20 -1.86 -0.34 29.36
CA ILE A 20 -0.82 -1.16 29.98
C ILE A 20 -0.35 -2.22 29.00
N GLU A 21 0.95 -2.34 28.82
CA GLU A 21 1.53 -3.43 28.05
C GLU A 21 1.77 -4.61 28.99
N ALA A 22 1.19 -5.76 28.66
CA ALA A 22 1.37 -6.98 29.44
C ALA A 22 1.46 -8.19 28.52
N ASP A 23 2.10 -9.26 28.99
CA ASP A 23 2.20 -10.48 28.18
C ASP A 23 0.85 -11.19 28.03
N ASN A 24 0.03 -11.17 29.09
CA ASN A 24 -1.26 -11.85 29.16
C ASN A 24 -2.25 -11.04 30.01
N LYS A 25 -3.56 -11.27 29.78
CA LYS A 25 -4.65 -10.63 30.52
C LYS A 25 -4.51 -10.73 32.05
N ASN A 26 -4.01 -11.87 32.55
CA ASN A 26 -3.79 -12.07 33.99
C ASN A 26 -2.68 -11.18 34.56
N LYS A 27 -1.55 -10.99 33.84
CA LYS A 27 -0.49 -10.07 34.25
C LYS A 27 -0.96 -8.60 34.23
N ALA A 28 -1.77 -8.22 33.24
CA ALA A 28 -2.37 -6.88 33.20
C ALA A 28 -3.27 -6.63 34.43
N LEU A 29 -4.04 -7.65 34.84
CA LEU A 29 -4.96 -7.58 35.96
C LEU A 29 -4.22 -7.50 37.31
N GLU A 30 -3.12 -8.25 37.48
CA GLU A 30 -2.25 -8.16 38.67
C GLU A 30 -1.61 -6.77 38.83
N HIS A 31 -1.07 -6.19 37.75
CA HIS A 31 -0.51 -4.83 37.79
C HIS A 31 -1.56 -3.77 38.13
N LEU A 32 -2.81 -3.95 37.68
CA LEU A 32 -3.91 -3.04 37.96
C LEU A 32 -4.48 -3.21 39.38
N HIS A 33 -4.48 -4.44 39.92
CA HIS A 33 -4.85 -4.71 41.32
C HIS A 33 -3.83 -4.14 42.31
N ALA A 34 -2.54 -4.18 41.98
CA ALA A 34 -1.49 -3.59 42.81
C ALA A 34 -1.64 -2.07 43.01
N GLN A 35 -2.37 -1.39 42.11
CA GLN A 35 -2.65 0.06 42.18
C GLN A 35 -3.93 0.39 42.97
N GLY A 36 -4.61 -0.59 43.57
CA GLY A 36 -5.64 -0.36 44.59
C GLY A 36 -6.99 0.24 44.12
N GLY A 37 -7.21 0.33 42.80
CA GLY A 37 -8.45 0.86 42.20
C GLY A 37 -9.44 -0.23 41.74
N ILE A 38 -10.72 0.11 41.62
CA ILE A 38 -11.75 -0.80 41.10
C ILE A 38 -11.68 -0.79 39.56
N ILE A 39 -11.41 -1.95 38.95
CA ILE A 39 -11.39 -2.12 37.50
C ILE A 39 -12.84 -2.16 36.98
N LEU A 40 -13.27 -1.11 36.28
CA LEU A 40 -14.62 -1.04 35.71
C LEU A 40 -14.73 -1.77 34.36
N SER A 41 -13.63 -1.85 33.61
CA SER A 41 -13.60 -2.56 32.34
C SER A 41 -12.16 -2.83 31.90
N LEU A 42 -11.87 -4.09 31.57
CA LEU A 42 -10.60 -4.52 30.97
C LEU A 42 -10.90 -5.10 29.59
N LYS A 43 -10.67 -4.30 28.55
CA LYS A 43 -10.87 -4.72 27.17
C LYS A 43 -9.51 -4.99 26.52
N GLU A 44 -9.32 -6.23 26.08
CA GLU A 44 -8.18 -6.60 25.27
C GLU A 44 -8.29 -5.87 23.93
N THR A 45 -7.45 -4.85 23.75
CA THR A 45 -7.23 -4.31 22.41
C THR A 45 -6.26 -5.27 21.77
N LYS A 46 -6.79 -6.32 21.11
CA LYS A 46 -6.01 -7.15 20.21
C LYS A 46 -5.15 -6.20 19.39
N ALA A 47 -3.83 -6.39 19.45
CA ALA A 47 -2.84 -5.62 18.72
C ALA A 47 -3.42 -5.35 17.34
N ARG A 48 -3.81 -4.10 17.12
CA ARG A 48 -4.52 -3.66 15.93
C ARG A 48 -3.59 -4.01 14.79
N GLY A 49 -3.89 -5.11 14.08
CA GLY A 49 -3.16 -5.54 12.91
C GLY A 49 -2.94 -4.29 12.06
N LYS A 50 -1.67 -4.07 11.67
CA LYS A 50 -1.23 -2.97 10.79
C LYS A 50 -2.39 -2.56 9.92
N LYS A 51 -2.94 -1.36 10.14
CA LYS A 51 -4.10 -0.82 9.40
C LYS A 51 -3.89 -1.19 7.94
N THR A 52 -4.61 -2.21 7.46
CA THR A 52 -4.62 -2.60 6.06
C THR A 52 -4.92 -1.33 5.30
N ALA A 53 -3.98 -0.96 4.43
CA ALA A 53 -4.05 0.24 3.61
C ALA A 53 -5.49 0.40 3.10
N LYS A 54 -6.07 1.59 3.31
CA LYS A 54 -7.38 1.97 2.74
C LYS A 54 -7.46 1.38 1.34
N SER A 55 -8.46 0.56 1.03
CA SER A 55 -8.66 -0.01 -0.31
C SER A 55 -8.75 1.13 -1.34
N GLY A 56 -7.61 1.50 -1.92
CA GLY A 56 -7.53 2.47 -2.99
C GLY A 56 -7.35 1.75 -4.32
N LYS A 57 -7.68 2.46 -5.41
CA LYS A 57 -7.37 2.02 -6.76
C LYS A 57 -6.23 2.88 -7.28
N VAL A 58 -5.31 2.26 -8.00
CA VAL A 58 -4.30 2.95 -8.79
C VAL A 58 -4.80 2.95 -10.23
N LYS A 59 -4.85 4.12 -10.86
CA LYS A 59 -5.23 4.22 -12.27
C LYS A 59 -4.09 3.68 -13.13
N ILE A 60 -4.43 3.11 -14.29
CA ILE A 60 -3.40 2.64 -15.24
C ILE A 60 -2.46 3.80 -15.63
N ASP A 61 -3.00 5.00 -15.82
CA ASP A 61 -2.18 6.19 -16.14
C ASP A 61 -1.18 6.55 -15.04
N GLU A 62 -1.54 6.36 -13.76
CA GLU A 62 -0.61 6.58 -12.63
C GLU A 62 0.52 5.55 -12.65
N LEU A 63 0.20 4.29 -12.97
CA LEU A 63 1.20 3.23 -13.12
C LEU A 63 2.13 3.50 -14.31
N VAL A 64 1.60 3.95 -15.44
CA VAL A 64 2.38 4.30 -16.64
C VAL A 64 3.40 5.40 -16.31
N ILE A 65 2.95 6.48 -15.68
CA ILE A 65 3.83 7.60 -15.30
C ILE A 65 4.89 7.13 -14.32
N PHE A 66 4.49 6.38 -13.29
CA PHE A 66 5.41 5.79 -12.32
C PHE A 66 6.50 4.94 -12.98
N SER A 67 6.13 4.04 -13.89
CA SER A 67 7.08 3.16 -14.57
C SER A 67 8.04 3.93 -15.45
N ARG A 68 7.55 4.92 -16.20
CA ARG A 68 8.40 5.79 -17.03
C ARG A 68 9.41 6.55 -16.19
N GLN A 69 8.96 7.15 -15.08
CA GLN A 69 9.85 7.89 -14.18
C GLN A 69 10.85 6.95 -13.49
N LEU A 70 10.42 5.74 -13.09
CA LEU A 70 11.31 4.73 -12.54
C LEU A 70 12.39 4.36 -13.54
N THR A 71 12.05 4.08 -14.81
CA THR A 71 13.03 3.82 -15.86
C THR A 71 14.05 4.95 -15.96
N THR A 72 13.60 6.21 -16.05
CA THR A 72 14.51 7.37 -16.18
C THR A 72 15.47 7.50 -15.01
N LEU A 73 14.99 7.28 -13.78
CA LEU A 73 15.85 7.36 -12.58
C LEU A 73 16.90 6.23 -12.58
N ILE A 74 16.47 5.01 -12.93
CA ILE A 74 17.37 3.85 -13.01
C ILE A 74 18.40 4.01 -14.13
N GLU A 75 18.00 4.52 -15.31
CA GLU A 75 18.90 4.87 -16.42
C GLU A 75 19.94 5.93 -16.04
N SER A 76 19.55 6.85 -15.15
CA SER A 76 20.45 7.88 -14.60
C SER A 76 21.43 7.32 -13.55
N GLY A 77 21.43 6.00 -13.33
CA GLY A 77 22.31 5.34 -12.37
C GLY A 77 21.84 5.44 -10.91
N ILE A 78 20.62 5.92 -10.66
CA ILE A 78 20.06 6.00 -9.31
C ILE A 78 19.69 4.58 -8.85
N PRO A 79 20.16 4.13 -7.67
CA PRO A 79 19.77 2.82 -7.14
C PRO A 79 18.26 2.71 -6.92
N ILE A 80 17.70 1.53 -7.15
CA ILE A 80 16.24 1.30 -7.10
C ILE A 80 15.58 1.72 -5.79
N VAL A 81 16.25 1.53 -4.66
CA VAL A 81 15.76 1.97 -3.34
C VAL A 81 15.62 3.49 -3.29
N GLY A 82 16.61 4.23 -3.82
CA GLY A 82 16.57 5.68 -3.90
C GLY A 82 15.52 6.17 -4.90
N ALA A 83 15.46 5.54 -6.08
CA ALA A 83 14.45 5.88 -7.09
C ALA A 83 13.02 5.70 -6.56
N LEU A 84 12.74 4.59 -5.87
CA LEU A 84 11.43 4.35 -5.26
C LEU A 84 11.09 5.34 -4.15
N ASP A 85 12.07 5.79 -3.37
CA ASP A 85 11.85 6.78 -2.31
C ASP A 85 11.45 8.14 -2.91
N ILE A 86 12.14 8.57 -3.97
CA ILE A 86 11.80 9.79 -4.74
C ILE A 86 10.39 9.70 -5.31
N LEU A 87 10.05 8.58 -5.99
CA LEU A 87 8.73 8.40 -6.60
C LEU A 87 7.60 8.32 -5.58
N ARG A 88 7.86 7.69 -4.43
CA ARG A 88 6.92 7.65 -3.31
C ARG A 88 6.60 9.06 -2.81
N GLU A 89 7.59 9.95 -2.74
CA GLU A 89 7.39 11.33 -2.30
C GLU A 89 6.57 12.14 -3.30
N GLN A 90 6.83 11.95 -4.60
CA GLN A 90 6.11 12.62 -5.69
C GLN A 90 4.67 12.12 -5.88
N THR A 91 4.38 10.88 -5.46
CA THR A 91 3.07 10.25 -5.61
C THR A 91 2.00 10.94 -4.76
N GLN A 92 0.96 11.48 -5.42
CA GLN A 92 -0.18 12.13 -4.77
C GLN A 92 -1.22 11.13 -4.23
N ASN A 93 -1.34 9.97 -4.87
CA ASN A 93 -2.29 8.94 -4.45
C ASN A 93 -1.82 8.31 -3.12
N LEU A 94 -2.50 8.64 -2.02
CA LEU A 94 -2.15 8.17 -0.68
C LEU A 94 -2.13 6.64 -0.55
N TYR A 95 -2.98 5.93 -1.32
CA TYR A 95 -2.96 4.47 -1.35
C TYR A 95 -1.70 3.97 -2.03
N PHE A 96 -1.39 4.50 -3.22
CA PHE A 96 -0.20 4.09 -3.95
C PHE A 96 1.07 4.43 -3.18
N LYS A 97 1.13 5.60 -2.53
CA LYS A 97 2.21 6.00 -1.62
C LYS A 97 2.42 5.01 -0.48
N GLY A 98 1.35 4.50 0.12
CA GLY A 98 1.41 3.47 1.15
C GLY A 98 1.95 2.13 0.63
N VAL A 99 1.55 1.74 -0.59
CA VAL A 99 2.07 0.55 -1.27
C VAL A 99 3.56 0.70 -1.57
N LEU A 100 3.99 1.83 -2.13
CA LEU A 100 5.39 2.11 -2.41
C LEU A 100 6.23 2.13 -1.13
N ALA A 101 5.71 2.66 -0.02
CA ALA A 101 6.40 2.62 1.27
C ALA A 101 6.59 1.18 1.79
N ALA A 102 5.61 0.31 1.58
CA ALA A 102 5.71 -1.10 1.95
C ALA A 102 6.71 -1.86 1.06
N ILE A 103 6.70 -1.60 -0.25
CA ILE A 103 7.69 -2.15 -1.19
C ILE A 103 9.10 -1.68 -0.80
N LEU A 104 9.29 -0.38 -0.57
CA LEU A 104 10.58 0.18 -0.17
C LEU A 104 11.10 -0.47 1.13
N LYS A 105 10.21 -0.76 2.07
CA LYS A 105 10.55 -1.50 3.28
C LYS A 105 11.03 -2.91 2.97
N ASP A 106 10.30 -3.65 2.14
CA ASP A 106 10.68 -5.02 1.75
C ASP A 106 12.06 -5.05 1.07
N LEU A 107 12.37 -4.07 0.21
CA LEU A 107 13.68 -3.95 -0.43
C LEU A 107 14.80 -3.65 0.58
N LYS A 108 14.55 -2.76 1.54
CA LYS A 108 15.50 -2.46 2.61
C LYS A 108 15.75 -3.67 3.52
N GLU A 109 14.78 -4.57 3.62
CA GLU A 109 14.90 -5.87 4.33
C GLU A 109 15.56 -6.96 3.46
N GLY A 110 15.93 -6.65 2.21
CA GLY A 110 16.65 -7.57 1.31
C GLY A 110 15.78 -8.40 0.38
N SER A 111 14.46 -8.14 0.31
CA SER A 111 13.61 -8.77 -0.69
C SER A 111 13.87 -8.17 -2.08
N SER A 112 13.77 -9.00 -3.13
CA SER A 112 13.84 -8.50 -4.51
C SER A 112 12.65 -7.60 -4.84
N PHE A 113 12.82 -6.72 -5.82
CA PHE A 113 11.78 -5.82 -6.29
C PHE A 113 10.61 -6.58 -6.89
N ALA A 114 10.87 -7.57 -7.76
CA ALA A 114 9.85 -8.43 -8.34
C ALA A 114 8.99 -9.07 -7.24
N ARG A 115 9.61 -9.68 -6.23
CA ARG A 115 8.90 -10.34 -5.12
C ARG A 115 8.06 -9.37 -4.29
N SER A 116 8.51 -8.13 -4.16
CA SER A 116 7.83 -7.10 -3.39
C SER A 116 6.59 -6.55 -4.12
N ILE A 117 6.67 -6.38 -5.44
CA ILE A 117 5.53 -5.92 -6.26
C ILE A 117 4.48 -7.01 -6.50
N THR A 118 4.86 -8.30 -6.49
CA THR A 118 3.92 -9.45 -6.61
C THR A 118 2.85 -9.44 -5.53
N LYS A 119 3.13 -8.85 -4.35
CA LYS A 119 2.16 -8.70 -3.26
C LYS A 119 0.96 -7.80 -3.63
N TYR A 120 1.04 -7.05 -4.73
CA TYR A 120 0.04 -6.07 -5.16
C TYR A 120 -0.47 -6.32 -6.60
N PRO A 121 -1.11 -7.48 -6.88
CA PRO A 121 -1.52 -7.87 -8.23
C PRO A 121 -2.61 -6.96 -8.85
N ARG A 122 -3.33 -6.19 -8.02
CA ARG A 122 -4.30 -5.19 -8.50
C ARG A 122 -3.65 -3.93 -9.09
N ILE A 123 -2.37 -3.72 -8.81
CA ILE A 123 -1.60 -2.55 -9.24
C ILE A 123 -0.58 -2.98 -10.28
N PHE A 124 0.14 -4.07 -10.03
CA PHE A 124 1.15 -4.62 -10.94
C PHE A 124 0.59 -5.90 -11.57
N PRO A 125 0.18 -5.86 -12.85
CA PRO A 125 -0.25 -7.06 -13.57
C PRO A 125 0.86 -8.10 -13.66
N GLU A 126 0.52 -9.36 -13.89
CA GLU A 126 1.49 -10.47 -13.97
C GLU A 126 2.61 -10.20 -14.98
N ILE A 127 2.27 -9.69 -16.17
CA ILE A 127 3.26 -9.32 -17.20
C ILE A 127 4.28 -8.29 -16.70
N TYR A 128 3.85 -7.37 -15.83
CA TYR A 128 4.73 -6.37 -15.22
C TYR A 128 5.73 -7.06 -14.29
N VAL A 129 5.23 -7.95 -13.43
CA VAL A 129 6.05 -8.70 -12.47
C VAL A 129 7.08 -9.55 -13.20
N SER A 130 6.66 -10.34 -14.21
CA SER A 130 7.57 -11.20 -14.97
C SER A 130 8.65 -10.43 -15.71
N MET A 131 8.32 -9.25 -16.27
CA MET A 131 9.31 -8.40 -16.91
C MET A 131 10.32 -7.85 -15.89
N VAL A 132 9.86 -7.39 -14.74
CA VAL A 132 10.75 -6.91 -13.67
C VAL A 132 11.65 -8.02 -13.14
N GLU A 133 11.11 -9.23 -12.95
CA GLU A 133 11.88 -10.40 -12.51
C GLU A 133 12.99 -10.77 -13.50
N ALA A 134 12.66 -10.79 -14.80
CA ALA A 134 13.65 -10.97 -15.86
C ALA A 134 14.70 -9.85 -15.85
N ALA A 135 14.28 -8.61 -15.55
CA ALA A 135 15.16 -7.45 -15.47
C ALA A 135 16.14 -7.53 -14.30
N GLU A 136 15.67 -7.93 -13.12
CA GLU A 136 16.52 -8.13 -11.94
C GLU A 136 17.52 -9.26 -12.15
N THR A 137 17.07 -10.38 -12.72
CA THR A 137 17.91 -11.58 -12.92
C THR A 137 19.00 -11.33 -13.97
N SER A 138 18.67 -10.58 -15.04
CA SER A 138 19.61 -10.26 -16.12
C SER A 138 20.53 -9.08 -15.82
N GLY A 139 20.33 -8.38 -14.68
CA GLY A 139 21.01 -7.12 -14.38
C GLY A 139 20.72 -5.99 -15.37
N SER A 140 19.78 -6.19 -16.30
CA SER A 140 19.43 -5.26 -17.38
C SER A 140 18.12 -4.53 -17.08
N LEU A 141 18.03 -3.98 -15.85
CA LEU A 141 16.88 -3.24 -15.37
C LEU A 141 16.45 -2.10 -16.30
N PRO A 142 17.37 -1.22 -16.77
CA PRO A 142 17.02 -0.09 -17.61
C PRO A 142 16.31 -0.50 -18.91
N GLN A 143 16.90 -1.45 -19.66
CA GLN A 143 16.43 -1.85 -20.99
C GLN A 143 15.06 -2.54 -20.93
N ILE A 144 14.82 -3.35 -19.89
CA ILE A 144 13.56 -4.08 -19.75
C ILE A 144 12.47 -3.17 -19.16
N LEU A 145 12.81 -2.26 -18.24
CA LEU A 145 11.87 -1.27 -17.75
C LEU A 145 11.44 -0.27 -18.82
N ASP A 146 12.30 0.10 -19.78
CA ASP A 146 11.90 0.93 -20.92
C ASP A 146 10.87 0.20 -21.80
N ARG A 147 11.15 -1.06 -22.17
CA ARG A 147 10.20 -1.89 -22.93
C ARG A 147 8.86 -2.03 -22.21
N LEU A 148 8.89 -2.24 -20.89
CA LEU A 148 7.70 -2.33 -20.05
C LEU A 148 6.92 -1.01 -20.06
N SER A 149 7.61 0.13 -19.93
CA SER A 149 6.99 1.45 -19.98
C SER A 149 6.32 1.72 -21.34
N VAL A 150 7.00 1.43 -22.45
CA VAL A 150 6.44 1.54 -23.80
C VAL A 150 5.22 0.63 -23.98
N TYR A 151 5.26 -0.59 -23.46
CA TYR A 151 4.12 -1.52 -23.49
C TYR A 151 2.91 -0.97 -22.73
N LEU A 152 3.12 -0.44 -21.52
CA LEU A 152 2.06 0.14 -20.71
C LEU A 152 1.44 1.38 -21.35
N GLU A 153 2.25 2.26 -21.94
CA GLU A 153 1.79 3.43 -22.68
C GLU A 153 0.91 3.03 -23.86
N LYS A 154 1.35 2.08 -24.69
CA LYS A 154 0.57 1.55 -25.81
C LYS A 154 -0.75 0.95 -25.36
N THR A 155 -0.73 0.19 -24.27
CA THR A 155 -1.93 -0.45 -23.71
C THR A 155 -2.92 0.59 -23.18
N SER A 156 -2.43 1.63 -22.47
CA SER A 156 -3.27 2.72 -22.00
C SER A 156 -3.86 3.52 -23.18
N ALA A 157 -3.06 3.84 -24.18
CA ALA A 157 -3.49 4.57 -25.37
C ALA A 157 -4.57 3.80 -26.15
N LEU A 158 -4.37 2.49 -26.34
CA LEU A 158 -5.36 1.62 -26.99
C LEU A 158 -6.66 1.58 -26.19
N ARG A 159 -6.59 1.43 -24.87
CA ARG A 159 -7.77 1.46 -24.00
C ARG A 159 -8.52 2.78 -24.11
N LYS A 160 -7.81 3.92 -24.08
CA LYS A 160 -8.40 5.25 -24.25
C LYS A 160 -9.09 5.39 -25.61
N LYS A 161 -8.46 4.90 -26.68
CA LYS A 161 -9.05 4.92 -28.03
C LYS A 161 -10.35 4.11 -28.08
N VAL A 162 -10.34 2.88 -27.55
CA VAL A 162 -11.54 2.03 -27.50
C VAL A 162 -12.66 2.70 -26.72
N ILE A 163 -12.38 3.25 -25.54
CA ILE A 163 -13.37 3.95 -24.73
C ILE A 163 -13.91 5.15 -25.50
N SER A 164 -13.03 5.98 -26.10
CA SER A 164 -13.42 7.16 -26.86
C SER A 164 -14.35 6.82 -28.04
N SER A 165 -14.05 5.76 -28.78
CA SER A 165 -14.88 5.27 -29.89
C SER A 165 -16.25 4.74 -29.44
N LEU A 166 -16.38 4.27 -28.19
CA LEU A 166 -17.63 3.75 -27.64
C LEU A 166 -18.53 4.83 -27.02
N ILE A 167 -18.01 6.04 -26.74
CA ILE A 167 -18.78 7.13 -26.14
C ILE A 167 -19.95 7.53 -27.04
N TYR A 168 -19.72 7.73 -28.34
CA TYR A 168 -20.77 8.14 -29.27
C TYR A 168 -21.90 7.10 -29.40
N PRO A 169 -21.62 5.80 -29.66
CA PRO A 169 -22.65 4.76 -29.61
C PRO A 169 -23.41 4.69 -28.28
N ALA A 170 -22.73 4.85 -27.14
CA ALA A 170 -23.36 4.80 -25.83
C ALA A 170 -24.37 5.94 -25.64
N ILE A 171 -24.02 7.17 -26.04
CA ILE A 171 -24.92 8.34 -25.95
C ILE A 171 -26.19 8.10 -26.78
N ILE A 172 -26.04 7.64 -28.03
CA ILE A 172 -27.18 7.34 -28.91
C ILE A 172 -28.06 6.26 -28.28
N PHE A 173 -27.46 5.17 -27.79
CA PHE A 173 -28.19 4.08 -27.18
C PHE A 173 -28.97 4.54 -25.93
N THR A 174 -28.36 5.38 -25.09
CA THR A 174 -29.07 5.95 -23.92
C THR A 174 -30.23 6.86 -24.32
N MET A 175 -30.09 7.68 -25.38
CA MET A 175 -31.18 8.49 -25.89
C MET A 175 -32.33 7.63 -26.44
N ALA A 176 -32.00 6.56 -27.17
CA ALA A 176 -32.99 5.65 -27.75
C ALA A 176 -33.79 4.86 -26.69
N ILE A 177 -33.22 4.58 -25.52
CA ILE A 177 -33.92 3.90 -24.42
C ILE A 177 -34.79 4.87 -23.60
N LEU A 178 -34.37 6.14 -23.50
CA LEU A 178 -35.07 7.17 -22.72
C LEU A 178 -36.23 7.83 -23.48
N ALA A 179 -36.23 7.76 -24.81
CA ALA A 179 -37.28 8.26 -25.70
C ALA A 179 -38.43 7.25 -25.84
#